data_AF-A0A072TVS5-F1
#
_entry.id   AF-A0A072TVS5-F1
#
_cell.length_a   1.000
_cell.length_b   1.000
_cell.length_c   1.000
_cell.angle_alpha   90.00
_cell.angle_beta   90.00
_cell.angle_gamma   90.00
#
_symmetry.space_group_name_H-M   'P 1'
#
loop_
_entity.id
_entity.type
_entity.pdbx_description
1 polymer ?
#
loop_
_entity_poly.entity_id
_entity_poly.type
_entity_poly.pdbx_seq_one_letter_code
_entity_poly.pdbx_strand_id
1 'polypeptide(L)'
;MDDDLIIAEPSPLHTTTIVEKCTLKLVDDYKHMLCQATEPLSTFLEYITYGHMIDNVVLIVTGTLHERDVQELLEKCHPLGMFDSIATLAVAQNMRELYRLVLVDTPLAPYFSECITSEDLDDMNIEIMRNTLYKAYLEDFYRFCQKLGGATAEIMSDLLAFEADRRAVNITINSIGTELTRDDRRKLYSNFGLFYPYGHEELAVCEDIDQV
;
A
#
# COMPACT_ATOMS: atom_id res chain seq x y z
N MET A 1 9.20 14.69 -27.87
CA MET A 1 7.85 14.63 -28.48
C MET A 1 6.89 14.73 -27.31
N ASP A 2 6.99 15.85 -26.57
CA ASP A 2 6.54 15.95 -25.18
C ASP A 2 5.82 17.27 -24.87
N ASP A 3 5.84 18.23 -25.81
CA ASP A 3 5.23 19.55 -25.63
C ASP A 3 3.70 19.55 -25.88
N ASP A 4 3.13 18.47 -26.43
CA ASP A 4 1.71 18.44 -26.86
C ASP A 4 0.71 18.07 -25.75
N LEU A 5 1.15 17.62 -24.57
CA LEU A 5 0.21 17.12 -23.54
C LEU A 5 -0.56 18.24 -22.83
N ILE A 6 -0.05 19.47 -22.83
CA ILE A 6 -0.64 20.63 -22.12
C ILE A 6 -1.31 21.61 -23.08
N ILE A 7 -0.90 21.64 -24.36
CA ILE A 7 -1.38 22.61 -25.35
C ILE A 7 -2.81 22.30 -25.85
N ALA A 8 -3.28 21.06 -25.67
CA ALA A 8 -4.55 20.59 -26.22
C ALA A 8 -5.78 20.80 -25.31
N GLU A 9 -5.64 21.32 -24.08
CA GLU A 9 -6.79 21.46 -23.18
C GLU A 9 -7.49 22.84 -23.27
N PRO A 10 -8.83 22.87 -23.42
CA PRO A 10 -9.59 24.11 -23.42
C PRO A 10 -9.58 24.74 -22.03
N SER A 11 -9.33 26.05 -21.96
CA SER A 11 -9.32 26.81 -20.70
C SER A 11 -10.69 26.78 -20.00
N PRO A 12 -10.74 26.74 -18.65
CA PRO A 12 -9.63 26.93 -17.72
C PRO A 12 -8.92 25.62 -17.33
N LEU A 13 -7.58 25.65 -17.31
CA LEU A 13 -6.75 24.58 -16.74
C LEU A 13 -6.95 24.55 -15.22
N HIS A 14 -7.46 23.43 -14.72
CA HIS A 14 -7.55 23.17 -13.29
C HIS A 14 -6.24 22.52 -12.80
N THR A 15 -5.84 22.84 -11.56
CA THR A 15 -4.64 22.25 -10.95
C THR A 15 -4.72 20.74 -10.84
N THR A 16 -5.92 20.19 -10.67
CA THR A 16 -6.21 18.76 -10.67
C THR A 16 -5.84 18.09 -11.99
N THR A 17 -6.19 18.72 -13.12
CA THR A 17 -5.91 18.18 -14.45
C THR A 17 -4.42 18.12 -14.75
N ILE A 18 -3.65 19.10 -14.26
CA ILE A 18 -2.18 19.09 -14.38
C ILE A 18 -1.59 17.89 -13.63
N VAL A 19 -2.02 17.67 -12.38
CA VAL A 19 -1.54 16.55 -11.56
C VAL A 19 -1.92 15.21 -12.19
N GLU A 20 -3.14 15.07 -12.68
CA GLU A 20 -3.60 13.86 -13.38
C GLU A 20 -2.75 13.57 -14.62
N LYS A 21 -2.54 14.55 -15.50
CA LYS A 21 -1.75 14.36 -16.73
C LYS A 21 -0.29 14.02 -16.45
N CYS A 22 0.33 14.67 -15.46
CA CYS A 22 1.68 14.35 -15.02
C CYS A 22 1.77 12.93 -14.45
N THR A 23 0.78 12.52 -13.66
CA THR A 23 0.72 11.17 -13.08
C THR A 23 0.54 10.12 -14.17
N LEU A 24 -0.36 10.36 -15.13
CA LEU A 24 -0.57 9.47 -16.28
C LEU A 24 0.69 9.29 -17.11
N LYS A 25 1.43 10.38 -17.36
CA LYS A 25 2.70 10.30 -18.07
C LYS A 25 3.73 9.46 -17.31
N LEU A 26 3.89 9.70 -16.01
CA LEU A 26 4.78 8.91 -15.17
C LEU A 26 4.41 7.43 -15.19
N VAL A 27 3.12 7.11 -15.16
CA VAL A 27 2.62 5.73 -15.22
C VAL A 27 2.91 5.09 -16.57
N ASP A 28 2.74 5.83 -17.67
CA ASP A 28 3.02 5.33 -19.01
C ASP A 28 4.51 5.03 -19.19
N ASP A 29 5.37 5.96 -18.77
CA ASP A 29 6.83 5.77 -18.76
C ASP A 29 7.23 4.56 -17.89
N TYR A 30 6.62 4.41 -16.72
CA TYR A 30 6.87 3.29 -15.81
C TYR A 30 6.45 1.95 -16.44
N LYS A 31 5.27 1.88 -17.06
CA LYS A 31 4.78 0.69 -17.76
C LYS A 31 5.69 0.35 -18.94
N HIS A 32 6.16 1.36 -19.67
CA HIS A 32 7.11 1.15 -20.76
C HIS A 32 8.42 0.55 -20.25
N MET A 33 8.95 1.05 -19.13
CA MET A 33 10.14 0.47 -18.49
C MET A 33 9.90 -0.98 -18.03
N LEU A 34 8.74 -1.26 -17.41
CA LEU A 34 8.39 -2.60 -16.95
C LEU A 34 8.33 -3.61 -18.11
N CYS A 35 7.72 -3.22 -19.25
CA CYS A 35 7.64 -4.09 -20.44
C CYS A 35 9.01 -4.43 -21.05
N GLN A 36 10.02 -3.58 -20.84
CA GLN A 36 11.38 -3.80 -21.34
C GLN A 36 12.31 -4.43 -20.30
N ALA A 37 11.89 -4.50 -19.03
CA ALA A 37 12.68 -5.07 -17.96
C ALA A 37 12.65 -6.60 -18.00
N THR A 38 13.81 -7.22 -17.83
CA THR A 38 13.96 -8.67 -17.63
C THR A 38 14.24 -8.98 -16.17
N GLU A 39 14.03 -10.24 -15.77
CA GLU A 39 14.38 -10.70 -14.41
C GLU A 39 15.88 -10.45 -14.14
N PRO A 40 16.28 -9.89 -12.99
CA PRO A 40 15.48 -9.63 -11.77
C PRO A 40 14.82 -8.25 -11.66
N LEU A 41 15.04 -7.35 -12.63
CA LEU A 41 14.51 -5.98 -12.58
C LEU A 41 13.00 -5.93 -12.76
N SER A 42 12.43 -6.81 -13.58
CA SER A 42 10.98 -6.91 -13.76
C SER A 42 10.27 -7.16 -12.42
N THR A 43 10.72 -8.14 -11.66
CA THR A 43 10.17 -8.47 -10.33
C THR A 43 10.35 -7.32 -9.35
N PHE A 44 11.48 -6.62 -9.37
CA PHE A 44 11.69 -5.43 -8.54
C PHE A 44 10.66 -4.32 -8.84
N LEU A 45 10.41 -4.07 -10.13
CA LEU A 45 9.40 -3.09 -10.56
C LEU A 45 7.98 -3.55 -10.23
N GLU A 46 7.70 -4.85 -10.27
CA GLU A 46 6.42 -5.41 -9.81
C GLU A 46 6.21 -5.15 -8.30
N TYR A 47 7.23 -5.35 -7.46
CA TYR A 47 7.12 -5.05 -6.03
C TYR A 47 6.68 -3.61 -5.75
N ILE A 48 7.21 -2.63 -6.49
CA ILE A 48 6.82 -1.21 -6.33
C ILE A 48 5.31 -1.02 -6.61
N THR A 49 4.74 -1.79 -7.55
CA THR A 49 3.30 -1.70 -7.84
C THR A 49 2.44 -2.24 -6.70
N TYR A 50 2.95 -3.18 -5.90
CA TYR A 50 2.17 -3.82 -4.81
C TYR A 50 1.75 -2.82 -3.74
N GLY A 51 2.56 -1.81 -3.43
CA GLY A 51 2.15 -0.72 -2.53
C GLY A 51 0.89 -0.01 -3.02
N HIS A 52 0.89 0.40 -4.30
CA HIS A 52 -0.28 1.03 -4.92
C HIS A 52 -1.48 0.08 -5.03
N MET A 53 -1.25 -1.22 -5.23
CA MET A 53 -2.33 -2.21 -5.22
C MET A 53 -2.98 -2.28 -3.83
N ILE A 54 -2.19 -2.33 -2.75
CA ILE A 54 -2.72 -2.36 -1.38
C ILE A 54 -3.57 -1.12 -1.10
N ASP A 55 -3.10 0.08 -1.46
CA ASP A 55 -3.87 1.31 -1.28
C ASP A 55 -5.18 1.29 -2.05
N ASN A 56 -5.16 0.82 -3.31
CA ASN A 56 -6.35 0.69 -4.13
C ASN A 56 -7.35 -0.32 -3.56
N VAL A 57 -6.88 -1.47 -3.07
CA VAL A 57 -7.75 -2.45 -2.40
C VAL A 57 -8.43 -1.81 -1.20
N VAL A 58 -7.66 -1.13 -0.34
CA VAL A 58 -8.22 -0.49 0.85
C VAL A 58 -9.22 0.60 0.47
N LEU A 59 -8.91 1.45 -0.52
CA LEU A 59 -9.82 2.50 -0.99
C LEU A 59 -11.16 1.95 -1.46
N ILE A 60 -11.14 0.86 -2.24
CA ILE A 60 -12.35 0.22 -2.76
C ILE A 60 -13.16 -0.40 -1.62
N VAL A 61 -12.50 -1.09 -0.68
CA VAL A 61 -13.19 -1.73 0.46
C VAL A 61 -13.85 -0.69 1.37
N THR A 62 -13.14 0.38 1.74
CA THR A 62 -13.71 1.49 2.52
C THR A 62 -14.84 2.18 1.76
N GLY A 63 -14.68 2.42 0.46
CA GLY A 63 -15.71 3.04 -0.37
C GLY A 63 -16.98 2.18 -0.46
N THR A 64 -16.82 0.87 -0.60
CA THR A 64 -17.91 -0.11 -0.63
C THR A 64 -18.64 -0.16 0.71
N LEU A 65 -17.91 -0.14 1.83
CA LEU A 65 -18.47 -0.11 3.18
C LEU A 65 -19.37 1.11 3.40
N HIS A 66 -19.04 2.26 2.80
CA HIS A 66 -19.84 3.48 2.85
C HIS A 66 -20.84 3.63 1.68
N GLU A 67 -21.15 2.56 0.96
CA GLU A 67 -22.13 2.54 -0.14
C GLU A 67 -21.84 3.55 -1.26
N ARG A 68 -20.55 3.83 -1.53
CA ARG A 68 -20.15 4.70 -2.66
C ARG A 68 -20.19 3.96 -3.98
N ASP A 69 -20.39 4.72 -5.06
CA ASP A 69 -20.41 4.16 -6.40
C ASP A 69 -19.01 3.66 -6.82
N VAL A 70 -18.97 2.45 -7.36
CA VAL A 70 -17.72 1.78 -7.75
C VAL A 70 -17.01 2.55 -8.86
N GLN A 71 -17.72 3.16 -9.80
CA GLN A 71 -17.11 3.93 -10.88
C GLN A 71 -16.40 5.17 -10.33
N GLU A 72 -17.00 5.86 -9.36
CA GLU A 72 -16.37 7.00 -8.69
C GLU A 72 -15.11 6.60 -7.92
N LEU A 73 -15.12 5.42 -7.29
CA LEU A 73 -13.95 4.89 -6.58
C LEU A 73 -12.83 4.49 -7.55
N LEU A 74 -13.18 3.87 -8.69
CA LEU A 74 -12.21 3.49 -9.72
C LEU A 74 -11.52 4.69 -10.35
N GLU A 75 -12.22 5.81 -10.52
CA GLU A 75 -11.61 7.07 -10.98
C GLU A 75 -10.59 7.64 -9.98
N LYS A 76 -10.73 7.31 -8.69
CA LYS A 76 -9.80 7.72 -7.63
C LYS A 76 -8.65 6.74 -7.38
N CYS A 77 -8.70 5.54 -7.98
CA CYS A 77 -7.64 4.55 -7.84
C CYS A 77 -6.35 4.99 -8.54
N HIS A 78 -5.21 4.65 -7.95
CA HIS A 78 -3.92 4.94 -8.55
C HIS A 78 -3.65 3.99 -9.74
N PRO A 79 -3.33 4.51 -10.94
CA PRO A 79 -3.24 3.70 -12.16
C PRO A 79 -2.07 2.71 -12.20
N LEU A 80 -1.08 2.83 -11.30
CA LEU A 80 -0.04 1.79 -11.10
C LEU A 80 -0.52 0.56 -10.33
N GLY A 81 -1.55 0.70 -9.49
CA GLY A 81 -2.09 -0.38 -8.66
C GLY A 81 -3.36 -1.00 -9.23
N MET A 82 -3.69 -0.72 -10.49
CA MET A 82 -4.88 -1.24 -11.16
C MET A 82 -4.63 -2.67 -11.65
N PHE A 83 -5.57 -3.56 -11.38
CA PHE A 83 -5.55 -4.94 -11.85
C PHE A 83 -6.96 -5.37 -12.31
N ASP A 84 -7.06 -6.37 -13.16
CA ASP A 84 -8.30 -6.70 -13.89
C ASP A 84 -9.49 -7.03 -12.97
N SER A 85 -9.23 -7.65 -11.82
CA SER A 85 -10.26 -8.06 -10.85
C SER A 85 -10.63 -6.99 -9.82
N ILE A 86 -10.13 -5.74 -9.95
CA ILE A 86 -10.33 -4.70 -8.92
C ILE A 86 -11.81 -4.32 -8.74
N ALA A 87 -12.59 -4.30 -9.82
CA ALA A 87 -14.01 -4.00 -9.78
C ALA A 87 -14.82 -5.08 -9.02
N THR A 88 -14.31 -6.31 -8.95
CA THR A 88 -14.96 -7.42 -8.24
C THR A 88 -14.87 -7.26 -6.72
N LEU A 89 -13.91 -6.48 -6.22
CA LEU A 89 -13.79 -6.18 -4.78
C LEU A 89 -15.02 -5.47 -4.22
N ALA A 90 -15.70 -4.66 -5.03
CA ALA A 90 -16.88 -3.92 -4.59
C ALA A 90 -18.11 -4.80 -4.30
N VAL A 91 -18.05 -6.09 -4.65
CA VAL A 91 -19.13 -7.04 -4.37
C VAL A 91 -18.90 -7.77 -3.04
N ALA A 92 -17.68 -7.76 -2.50
CA ALA A 92 -17.35 -8.50 -1.30
C ALA A 92 -17.96 -7.85 -0.05
N GLN A 93 -18.68 -8.64 0.76
CA GLN A 93 -19.32 -8.14 2.00
C GLN A 93 -18.53 -8.47 3.26
N ASN A 94 -17.54 -9.36 3.16
CA ASN A 94 -16.69 -9.78 4.27
C ASN A 94 -15.26 -10.06 3.80
N MET A 95 -14.31 -10.08 4.74
CA MET A 95 -12.90 -10.29 4.43
C MET A 95 -12.61 -11.64 3.74
N ARG A 96 -13.41 -12.68 4.05
CA ARG A 96 -13.24 -14.02 3.47
C ARG A 96 -13.66 -14.08 1.99
N GLU A 97 -14.75 -13.41 1.63
CA GLU A 97 -15.20 -13.25 0.25
C GLU A 97 -14.23 -12.40 -0.54
N LEU A 98 -13.74 -11.31 0.05
CA LEU A 98 -12.72 -10.47 -0.56
C LEU A 98 -11.45 -11.28 -0.90
N TYR A 99 -11.00 -12.11 0.05
CA TYR A 99 -9.88 -13.02 -0.17
C TYR A 99 -10.14 -14.00 -1.32
N ARG A 100 -11.32 -14.65 -1.31
CA ARG A 100 -11.66 -15.68 -2.28
C ARG A 100 -11.90 -15.15 -3.69
N LEU A 101 -12.50 -13.97 -3.82
CA LEU A 101 -12.94 -13.42 -5.10
C LEU A 101 -11.80 -12.79 -5.90
N VAL A 102 -10.84 -12.18 -5.20
CA VAL A 102 -9.85 -11.33 -5.85
C VAL A 102 -8.43 -11.72 -5.48
N LEU A 103 -8.18 -12.05 -4.22
CA LEU A 103 -6.80 -12.05 -3.74
C LEU A 103 -6.04 -13.33 -4.07
N VAL A 104 -6.72 -14.46 -4.31
CA VAL A 104 -6.09 -15.72 -4.75
C VAL A 104 -5.32 -15.56 -6.06
N ASP A 105 -5.82 -14.71 -6.96
CA ASP A 105 -5.22 -14.50 -8.29
C ASP A 105 -4.22 -13.33 -8.32
N THR A 106 -4.03 -12.64 -7.18
CA THR A 106 -3.10 -11.52 -7.06
C THR A 106 -1.81 -11.92 -6.35
N PRO A 107 -0.68 -11.24 -6.62
CA PRO A 107 0.56 -11.45 -5.87
C PRO A 107 0.46 -11.04 -4.39
N LEU A 108 -0.67 -10.44 -3.97
CA LEU A 108 -0.96 -10.12 -2.57
C LEU A 108 -1.55 -11.32 -1.80
N ALA A 109 -1.94 -12.41 -2.47
CA ALA A 109 -2.48 -13.63 -1.86
C ALA A 109 -1.73 -14.09 -0.58
N PRO A 110 -0.38 -14.21 -0.58
CA PRO A 110 0.35 -14.69 0.59
C PRO A 110 0.31 -13.70 1.77
N TYR A 111 0.06 -12.42 1.54
CA TYR A 111 0.04 -11.42 2.61
C TYR A 111 -1.28 -11.42 3.38
N PHE A 112 -2.36 -11.89 2.76
CA PHE A 112 -3.68 -11.93 3.39
C PHE A 112 -3.91 -13.14 4.29
N SER A 113 -3.12 -14.21 4.17
CA SER A 113 -3.28 -15.40 5.02
C SER A 113 -3.05 -15.12 6.51
N GLU A 114 -2.33 -14.05 6.84
CA GLU A 114 -2.10 -13.62 8.23
C GLU A 114 -3.18 -12.68 8.78
N CYS A 115 -4.09 -12.17 7.92
CA CYS A 115 -5.09 -11.14 8.28
C CYS A 115 -6.47 -11.66 8.72
N ILE A 116 -6.79 -12.95 8.55
CA ILE A 116 -8.17 -13.49 8.59
C ILE A 116 -8.74 -13.68 10.02
N THR A 117 -8.35 -12.85 10.99
CA THR A 117 -8.81 -13.02 12.39
C THR A 117 -10.14 -12.36 12.71
N SER A 118 -10.60 -11.37 11.94
CA SER A 118 -11.92 -10.73 12.12
C SER A 118 -12.82 -10.98 10.90
N GLU A 119 -14.08 -11.35 11.17
CA GLU A 119 -15.07 -11.65 10.11
C GLU A 119 -15.75 -10.37 9.59
N ASP A 120 -15.76 -9.30 10.39
CA ASP A 120 -16.48 -8.05 10.10
C ASP A 120 -15.57 -7.00 9.45
N LEU A 121 -16.07 -6.36 8.39
CA LEU A 121 -15.44 -5.20 7.75
C LEU A 121 -15.96 -3.93 8.42
N ASP A 122 -15.11 -3.29 9.22
CA ASP A 122 -15.32 -1.94 9.75
C ASP A 122 -14.10 -1.06 9.46
N ASP A 123 -14.22 0.25 9.65
CA ASP A 123 -13.15 1.21 9.33
C ASP A 123 -11.83 0.87 10.07
N MET A 124 -11.94 0.37 11.31
CA MET A 124 -10.78 -0.02 12.13
C MET A 124 -10.09 -1.27 11.56
N ASN A 125 -10.85 -2.31 11.24
CA ASN A 125 -10.37 -3.57 10.67
C ASN A 125 -9.79 -3.36 9.27
N ILE A 126 -10.34 -2.42 8.49
CA ILE A 126 -9.80 -2.05 7.18
C ILE A 126 -8.43 -1.37 7.32
N GLU A 127 -8.25 -0.50 8.32
CA GLU A 127 -6.93 0.11 8.61
C GLU A 127 -5.94 -0.92 9.20
N ILE A 128 -6.40 -1.83 10.06
CA ILE A 128 -5.58 -2.96 10.56
C ILE A 128 -5.14 -3.84 9.37
N MET A 129 -6.05 -4.14 8.45
CA MET A 129 -5.77 -4.88 7.23
C MET A 129 -4.73 -4.14 6.39
N ARG A 130 -4.90 -2.84 6.13
CA ARG A 130 -3.90 -2.02 5.40
C ARG A 130 -2.52 -2.17 6.02
N ASN A 131 -2.39 -1.96 7.32
CA ASN A 131 -1.10 -2.00 8.00
C ASN A 131 -0.47 -3.40 8.00
N THR A 132 -1.28 -4.45 8.18
CA THR A 132 -0.79 -5.84 8.16
C THR A 132 -0.30 -6.24 6.76
N LEU A 133 -1.03 -5.88 5.70
CA LEU A 133 -0.61 -6.13 4.33
C LEU A 133 0.68 -5.41 3.99
N TYR A 134 0.79 -4.14 4.39
CA TYR A 134 1.99 -3.37 4.16
C TYR A 134 3.19 -3.90 4.92
N LYS A 135 3.00 -4.38 6.16
CA LYS A 135 4.04 -5.05 6.91
C LYS A 135 4.56 -6.28 6.16
N ALA A 136 3.67 -7.18 5.72
CA ALA A 136 4.05 -8.38 4.99
C ALA A 136 4.73 -8.05 3.65
N TYR A 137 4.21 -7.07 2.92
CA TYR A 137 4.82 -6.55 1.70
C TYR A 137 6.23 -6.00 1.93
N LEU A 138 6.42 -5.17 2.95
CA LEU A 138 7.71 -4.56 3.27
C LEU A 138 8.73 -5.61 3.69
N GLU A 139 8.33 -6.61 4.47
CA GLU A 139 9.21 -7.72 4.87
C GLU A 139 9.63 -8.60 3.69
N ASP A 140 8.70 -8.91 2.79
CA ASP A 140 9.02 -9.69 1.59
C ASP A 140 9.90 -8.91 0.62
N PHE A 141 9.59 -7.62 0.41
CA PHE A 141 10.39 -6.76 -0.46
C PHE A 141 11.82 -6.54 0.08
N TYR A 142 11.97 -6.42 1.40
CA TYR A 142 13.26 -6.36 2.06
C TYR A 142 14.07 -7.65 1.85
N ARG A 143 13.44 -8.83 2.02
CA ARG A 143 14.09 -10.13 1.76
C ARG A 143 14.48 -10.28 0.29
N PHE A 144 13.64 -9.83 -0.63
CA PHE A 144 13.94 -9.82 -2.06
C PHE A 144 15.15 -8.91 -2.36
N CYS A 145 15.21 -7.71 -1.80
CA CYS A 145 16.36 -6.80 -1.95
C CYS A 145 17.65 -7.40 -1.39
N GLN A 146 17.60 -8.06 -0.23
CA GLN A 146 18.75 -8.77 0.33
C GLN A 146 19.23 -9.92 -0.57
N LYS A 147 18.31 -10.65 -1.22
CA LYS A 147 18.63 -11.73 -2.15
C LYS A 147 19.34 -11.22 -3.41
N LEU A 148 19.00 -10.03 -3.89
CA LEU A 148 19.67 -9.39 -5.04
C LEU A 148 21.13 -9.02 -4.71
N GLY A 149 21.38 -8.60 -3.47
CA GLY A 149 22.71 -8.25 -2.99
C GLY A 149 23.30 -6.99 -3.65
N GLY A 150 24.58 -6.74 -3.35
CA GLY A 150 25.33 -5.61 -3.90
C GLY A 150 24.83 -4.24 -3.44
N ALA A 151 25.08 -3.20 -4.24
CA ALA A 151 24.69 -1.83 -3.92
C ALA A 151 23.16 -1.64 -3.85
N THR A 152 22.39 -2.42 -4.60
CA THR A 152 20.91 -2.38 -4.55
C THR A 152 20.41 -2.81 -3.18
N ALA A 153 20.98 -3.87 -2.59
CA ALA A 153 20.59 -4.32 -1.26
C ALA A 153 20.91 -3.27 -0.19
N GLU A 154 22.08 -2.65 -0.22
CA GLU A 154 22.47 -1.63 0.76
C GLU A 154 21.54 -0.41 0.71
N ILE A 155 21.37 0.18 -0.49
CA ILE A 155 20.58 1.40 -0.65
C ILE A 155 19.09 1.13 -0.40
N MET A 156 18.54 0.04 -0.94
CA MET A 156 17.13 -0.29 -0.73
C MET A 156 16.84 -0.71 0.70
N SER A 157 17.77 -1.36 1.39
CA SER A 157 17.58 -1.70 2.81
C SER A 157 17.41 -0.46 3.67
N ASP A 158 18.22 0.58 3.44
CA ASP A 158 18.12 1.85 4.16
C ASP A 158 16.81 2.58 3.84
N LEU A 159 16.39 2.59 2.56
CA LEU A 159 15.12 3.20 2.14
C LEU A 159 13.91 2.48 2.73
N LEU A 160 13.92 1.14 2.73
CA LEU A 160 12.83 0.33 3.29
C LEU A 160 12.80 0.42 4.81
N ALA A 161 13.95 0.51 5.47
CA ALA A 161 14.03 0.75 6.92
C ALA A 161 13.37 2.08 7.27
N PHE A 162 13.67 3.16 6.53
CA PHE A 162 13.02 4.45 6.73
C PHE A 162 11.49 4.40 6.53
N GLU A 163 11.02 3.71 5.49
CA GLU A 163 9.57 3.57 5.25
C GLU A 163 8.89 2.73 6.34
N ALA A 164 9.56 1.69 6.86
CA ALA A 164 9.08 0.89 7.98
C ALA A 164 8.97 1.73 9.27
N ASP A 165 10.01 2.50 9.60
CA ASP A 165 10.03 3.37 10.79
C ASP A 165 8.97 4.48 10.70
N ARG A 166 8.84 5.12 9.52
CA ARG A 166 7.79 6.11 9.26
C ARG A 166 6.39 5.54 9.48
N ARG A 167 6.16 4.31 9.03
CA ARG A 167 4.88 3.61 9.23
C ARG A 167 4.64 3.27 10.69
N ALA A 168 5.65 2.79 11.41
CA ALA A 168 5.52 2.53 12.85
C ALA A 168 5.06 3.78 13.60
N VAL A 169 5.67 4.94 13.33
CA VAL A 169 5.28 6.23 13.91
C VAL A 169 3.84 6.62 13.53
N ASN A 170 3.49 6.55 12.25
CA ASN A 170 2.14 6.89 11.79
C ASN A 170 1.07 5.99 12.42
N ILE A 171 1.35 4.70 12.57
CA ILE A 171 0.45 3.74 13.25
C ILE A 171 0.30 4.13 14.72
N THR A 172 1.40 4.40 15.42
CA THR A 172 1.36 4.84 16.82
C THR A 172 0.48 6.06 16.97
N ILE A 173 0.74 7.13 16.21
CA ILE A 173 -0.01 8.38 16.27
C ILE A 173 -1.51 8.17 15.98
N ASN A 174 -1.83 7.44 14.90
CA ASN A 174 -3.22 7.22 14.51
C ASN A 174 -3.96 6.25 15.45
N SER A 175 -3.23 5.43 16.21
CA SER A 175 -3.80 4.52 17.20
C SER A 175 -4.06 5.19 18.56
N ILE A 176 -3.54 6.39 18.81
CA ILE A 176 -3.81 7.16 20.03
C ILE A 176 -5.31 7.51 20.08
N GLY A 177 -5.97 7.15 21.18
CA GLY A 177 -7.42 7.37 21.34
C GLY A 177 -8.32 6.32 20.69
N THR A 178 -7.76 5.24 20.13
CA THR A 178 -8.51 4.08 19.63
C THR A 178 -8.55 2.93 20.66
N GLU A 179 -9.40 1.93 20.45
CA GLU A 179 -9.51 0.72 21.30
C GLU A 179 -8.35 -0.29 21.08
N LEU A 180 -7.35 0.06 20.26
CA LEU A 180 -6.27 -0.84 19.89
C LEU A 180 -5.31 -1.08 21.07
N THR A 181 -5.14 -2.34 21.46
CA THR A 181 -4.24 -2.71 22.56
C THR A 181 -2.77 -2.52 22.19
N ARG A 182 -1.88 -2.39 23.18
CA ARG A 182 -0.43 -2.28 22.97
C ARG A 182 0.15 -3.49 22.24
N ASP A 183 -0.39 -4.69 22.53
CA ASP A 183 0.04 -5.94 21.89
C ASP A 183 -0.38 -5.99 20.42
N ASP A 184 -1.55 -5.45 20.08
CA ASP A 184 -2.00 -5.39 18.69
C ASP A 184 -1.24 -4.33 17.89
N ARG A 185 -0.92 -3.17 18.48
CA ARG A 185 0.02 -2.20 17.88
C ARG A 185 1.35 -2.83 17.53
N ARG A 186 1.94 -3.60 18.46
CA ARG A 186 3.22 -4.28 18.24
C ARG A 186 3.18 -5.27 17.08
N LYS A 187 2.05 -5.94 16.85
CA LYS A 187 1.88 -6.87 15.71
C LYS A 187 1.87 -6.14 14.37
N LEU A 188 1.47 -4.86 14.32
CA LEU A 188 1.40 -4.07 13.10
C LEU A 188 2.76 -3.52 12.66
N TYR A 189 3.73 -3.42 13.56
CA TYR A 189 5.07 -2.94 13.20
C TYR A 189 5.86 -3.98 12.42
N SER A 190 6.58 -3.54 11.38
CA SER A 190 7.50 -4.38 10.61
C SER A 190 8.62 -4.95 11.49
N ASN A 191 9.09 -6.16 11.21
CA ASN A 191 10.17 -6.77 12.02
C ASN A 191 11.60 -6.30 11.61
N PHE A 192 11.72 -5.14 10.96
CA PHE A 192 12.97 -4.56 10.49
C PHE A 192 12.86 -3.02 10.45
N GLY A 193 13.99 -2.32 10.48
CA GLY A 193 14.06 -0.87 10.61
C GLY A 193 15.10 -0.45 11.65
N LEU A 194 15.30 0.86 11.83
CA LEU A 194 16.18 1.37 12.89
C LEU A 194 15.48 1.30 14.26
N PHE A 195 14.14 1.36 14.29
CA PHE A 195 13.37 1.25 15.53
C PHE A 195 13.19 -0.18 16.02
N TYR A 196 13.48 -1.19 15.19
CA TYR A 196 13.44 -2.57 15.63
C TYR A 196 14.73 -2.96 16.40
N PRO A 197 14.67 -3.62 17.58
CA PRO A 197 13.47 -3.99 18.35
C PRO A 197 13.06 -2.97 19.44
N TYR A 198 14.01 -2.20 19.97
CA TYR A 198 13.79 -1.38 21.18
C TYR A 198 12.86 -0.18 20.96
N GLY A 199 12.97 0.50 19.82
CA GLY A 199 12.08 1.62 19.48
C GLY A 199 10.62 1.18 19.35
N HIS A 200 10.37 -0.04 18.87
CA HIS A 200 9.00 -0.59 18.82
C HIS A 200 8.40 -0.86 20.21
N GLU A 201 9.23 -1.21 21.19
CA GLU A 201 8.77 -1.40 22.57
C GLU A 201 8.39 -0.06 23.21
N GLU A 202 9.20 0.98 22.99
CA GLU A 202 8.88 2.33 23.45
C GLU A 202 7.62 2.87 22.77
N LEU A 203 7.55 2.79 21.43
CA LEU A 203 6.40 3.26 20.64
C LEU A 203 5.09 2.53 21.00
N ALA A 204 5.15 1.25 21.36
CA ALA A 204 3.96 0.50 21.78
C ALA A 204 3.39 1.00 23.13
N VAL A 205 4.21 1.64 23.96
CA VAL A 205 3.82 2.16 25.28
C VAL A 205 3.35 3.61 25.21
N CYS A 206 3.69 4.36 24.16
CA CYS A 206 3.29 5.76 24.00
C CYS A 206 1.75 5.92 23.99
N GLU A 207 1.27 6.80 24.88
CA GLU A 207 -0.15 7.15 25.01
C GLU A 207 -0.46 8.58 24.51
N ASP A 208 0.57 9.42 24.39
CA ASP A 208 0.45 10.82 23.95
C ASP A 208 1.41 11.12 22.79
N ILE A 209 1.06 12.11 21.96
CA ILE A 209 1.89 12.54 20.82
C ILE A 209 3.26 13.07 21.28
N ASP A 210 3.33 13.71 22.45
CA ASP A 210 4.58 14.23 23.00
C ASP A 210 5.58 13.12 23.39
N GLN A 211 5.12 11.88 23.51
CA GLN A 211 5.94 10.71 23.84
C GLN A 211 6.47 9.99 22.60
N VAL A 212 5.96 10.31 21.40
CA VAL A 212 6.33 9.69 20.11
C VAL A 212 7.43 10.50 19.43
#